data_AF-A0A1H4B178-F1
#
_entry.id   AF-A0A1H4B178-F1
#
_cell.length_a   1.000
_cell.length_b   1.000
_cell.length_c   1.000
_cell.angle_alpha   90.00
_cell.angle_beta   90.00
_cell.angle_gamma   90.00
#
_symmetry.space_group_name_H-M   'P 1'
#
loop_
_entity.id
_entity.type
_entity.pdbx_description
1 polymer ?
#
loop_
_entity_poly.entity_id
_entity_poly.type
_entity_poly.pdbx_seq_one_letter_code
_entity_poly.pdbx_strand_id
1 'polypeptide(L)'
;MKKGVFLATVMLALTACQSNDQLKPVSQIKPGVASEGTLANAQLVSDTTAALEQLPEGLRVKPGARIFKFVVQQPVGVPGSRAWREMWIADPKGAANRFLITFTEAGLGAADFQIQPMK
;
A
#
# COMPACT_ATOMS: atom_id res chain seq x y z
N MET A 1 -28.47 -47.30 22.26
CA MET A 1 -27.38 -46.57 22.94
C MET A 1 -26.63 -45.75 21.90
N LYS A 2 -26.42 -44.46 22.21
CA LYS A 2 -25.44 -43.47 21.69
C LYS A 2 -25.44 -43.10 20.20
N LYS A 3 -25.94 -41.88 19.96
CA LYS A 3 -25.81 -41.03 18.77
C LYS A 3 -24.35 -40.59 18.61
N GLY A 4 -23.78 -40.72 17.42
CA GLY A 4 -22.48 -40.12 17.06
C GLY A 4 -22.70 -38.87 16.22
N VAL A 5 -22.66 -37.69 16.83
CA VAL A 5 -22.63 -36.41 16.13
C VAL A 5 -21.18 -36.15 15.74
N PHE A 6 -20.88 -36.14 14.44
CA PHE A 6 -19.58 -35.74 13.92
C PHE A 6 -19.55 -34.21 13.83
N LEU A 7 -18.91 -33.56 14.81
CA LEU A 7 -18.75 -32.12 14.87
C LEU A 7 -17.51 -31.74 14.05
N ALA A 8 -17.71 -31.30 12.80
CA ALA A 8 -16.63 -30.76 11.98
C ALA A 8 -16.26 -29.36 12.49
N THR A 9 -15.15 -29.25 13.21
CA THR A 9 -14.59 -27.97 13.65
C THR A 9 -13.94 -27.27 12.46
N VAL A 10 -14.61 -26.23 11.94
CA VAL A 10 -14.04 -25.33 10.95
C VAL A 10 -13.01 -24.43 11.66
N MET A 11 -11.72 -24.68 11.43
CA MET A 11 -10.67 -23.73 11.79
C MET A 11 -10.81 -22.50 10.90
N LEU A 12 -11.36 -21.40 11.43
CA LEU A 12 -11.15 -20.08 10.85
C LEU A 12 -9.66 -19.74 11.01
N ALA A 13 -8.91 -19.80 9.90
CA ALA A 13 -7.60 -19.21 9.82
C ALA A 13 -7.75 -17.69 9.97
N LEU A 14 -7.45 -17.18 11.15
CA LEU A 14 -7.24 -15.76 11.38
C LEU A 14 -6.05 -15.34 10.52
N THR A 15 -6.33 -14.66 9.40
CA THR A 15 -5.32 -13.98 8.60
C THR A 15 -4.57 -13.02 9.52
N ALA A 16 -3.31 -13.36 9.80
CA ALA A 16 -2.41 -12.49 10.54
C ALA A 16 -2.36 -11.15 9.82
N CYS A 17 -2.75 -10.07 10.50
CA CYS A 17 -2.36 -8.73 10.11
C CYS A 17 -0.83 -8.72 10.12
N GLN A 18 -0.20 -8.84 8.94
CA GLN A 18 1.23 -8.62 8.80
C GLN A 18 1.47 -7.16 9.15
N SER A 19 1.87 -6.91 10.40
CA SER A 19 2.23 -5.58 10.85
C SER A 19 3.43 -5.12 10.04
N ASN A 20 3.34 -3.91 9.50
CA ASN A 20 4.37 -3.23 8.70
C ASN A 20 5.59 -2.80 9.56
N ASP A 21 5.88 -3.51 10.66
CA ASP A 21 6.90 -3.19 11.67
C ASP A 21 8.32 -3.20 11.12
N GLN A 22 8.52 -3.72 9.90
CA GLN A 22 9.82 -3.67 9.22
C GLN A 22 10.17 -2.28 8.70
N LEU A 23 9.17 -1.44 8.40
CA LEU A 23 9.39 -0.11 7.86
C LEU A 23 9.56 0.90 8.99
N LYS A 24 10.76 1.46 9.12
CA LYS A 24 11.01 2.63 9.97
C LYS A 24 9.95 3.73 9.72
N PRO A 25 9.51 4.46 10.76
CA PRO A 25 8.61 5.60 10.59
C PRO A 25 9.13 6.60 9.55
N VAL A 26 8.24 7.24 8.79
CA VAL A 26 8.62 8.22 7.77
C VAL A 26 9.43 9.39 8.36
N SER A 27 9.15 9.78 9.61
CA SER A 27 9.90 10.80 10.36
C SER A 27 11.38 10.46 10.58
N GLN A 28 11.76 9.19 10.44
CA GLN A 28 13.13 8.71 10.60
C GLN A 28 13.85 8.51 9.27
N ILE A 29 13.17 8.74 8.14
CA ILE A 29 13.77 8.69 6.81
C ILE A 29 14.60 9.96 6.62
N LYS A 30 15.88 9.80 6.26
CA LYS A 30 16.78 10.94 6.03
C LYS A 30 16.19 11.85 4.94
N PRO A 31 16.19 13.18 5.12
CA PRO A 31 15.84 14.10 4.05
C PRO A 31 16.70 13.85 2.80
N GLY A 32 16.11 13.97 1.61
CA GLY A 32 16.83 13.85 0.34
C GLY A 32 17.02 12.42 -0.19
N VAL A 33 16.46 11.39 0.44
CA VAL A 33 16.50 10.01 -0.10
C VAL A 33 15.36 9.68 -1.06
N ALA A 34 14.40 10.61 -1.21
CA ALA A 34 13.29 10.40 -2.13
C ALA A 34 13.79 10.46 -3.59
N SER A 35 13.39 9.48 -4.39
CA SER A 35 13.70 9.43 -5.83
C SER A 35 12.41 9.52 -6.63
N GLU A 36 12.37 10.33 -7.69
CA GLU A 36 11.27 10.32 -8.64
C GLU A 36 11.14 8.93 -9.30
N GLY A 37 9.90 8.50 -9.52
CA GLY A 37 9.57 7.20 -10.09
C GLY A 37 8.77 6.32 -9.13
N THR A 38 8.60 5.07 -9.53
CA THR A 38 7.86 4.06 -8.77
C THR A 38 8.54 2.71 -8.93
N LEU A 39 8.54 1.91 -7.86
CA LEU A 39 8.93 0.50 -7.90
C LEU A 39 7.73 -0.41 -8.18
N ALA A 40 6.51 0.12 -8.06
CA ALA A 40 5.30 -0.61 -8.39
C ALA A 40 5.25 -0.92 -9.90
N ASN A 41 4.85 -2.15 -10.24
CA ASN A 41 4.60 -2.54 -11.62
C ASN A 41 3.33 -1.85 -12.17
N ALA A 42 3.08 -2.01 -13.47
CA ALA A 42 1.94 -1.36 -14.13
C ALA A 42 0.58 -1.71 -13.51
N GLN A 43 0.39 -2.95 -13.07
CA GLN A 43 -0.87 -3.41 -12.47
C GLN A 43 -1.09 -2.75 -11.11
N LEU A 44 -0.09 -2.78 -10.21
CA LEU A 44 -0.14 -2.10 -8.92
C LEU A 44 -0.36 -0.59 -9.09
N VAL A 45 0.26 0.00 -10.11
CA VAL A 45 0.05 1.42 -10.43
C VAL A 45 -1.41 1.68 -10.79
N SER A 46 -1.99 0.85 -11.66
CA SER A 46 -3.38 0.94 -12.07
C SER A 46 -4.34 0.78 -10.89
N ASP A 47 -4.15 -0.27 -10.09
CA ASP A 47 -5.06 -0.61 -8.98
C ASP A 47 -5.01 0.45 -7.87
N THR A 48 -3.81 0.92 -7.52
CA THR A 48 -3.65 2.01 -6.55
C THR A 48 -4.27 3.31 -7.07
N THR A 49 -4.13 3.62 -8.37
CA THR A 49 -4.74 4.81 -8.98
C THR A 49 -6.26 4.73 -8.93
N ALA A 50 -6.84 3.58 -9.30
CA ALA A 50 -8.28 3.36 -9.23
C ALA A 50 -8.81 3.51 -7.79
N ALA A 51 -8.07 3.01 -6.80
CA ALA A 51 -8.42 3.18 -5.40
C ALA A 51 -8.35 4.66 -4.95
N LEU A 52 -7.37 5.43 -5.42
CA LEU A 52 -7.26 6.87 -5.16
C LEU A 52 -8.44 7.67 -5.74
N GLU A 53 -8.96 7.25 -6.90
CA GLU A 53 -10.14 7.87 -7.53
C GLU A 53 -11.44 7.55 -6.79
N GLN A 54 -11.47 6.45 -6.03
CA GLN A 54 -12.62 5.99 -5.25
C GLN A 54 -12.62 6.46 -3.79
N LEU A 55 -11.61 7.22 -3.36
CA LEU A 55 -11.57 7.78 -2.00
C LEU A 55 -12.78 8.71 -1.73
N PRO A 56 -13.06 9.02 -0.45
CA PRO A 56 -14.10 9.99 -0.10
C PRO A 56 -13.90 11.37 -0.75
N GLU A 57 -14.99 12.11 -0.88
CA GLU A 57 -14.96 13.48 -1.36
C GLU A 57 -14.01 14.36 -0.51
N GLY A 58 -13.27 15.24 -1.19
CA GLY A 58 -12.19 16.03 -0.59
C GLY A 58 -10.81 15.34 -0.59
N LEU A 59 -10.75 14.01 -0.68
CA LEU A 59 -9.50 13.24 -0.77
C LEU A 59 -9.32 12.56 -2.13
N ARG A 60 -10.41 12.21 -2.83
CA ARG A 60 -10.35 11.55 -4.14
C ARG A 60 -9.52 12.31 -5.16
N VAL A 61 -8.73 11.54 -5.90
CA VAL A 61 -8.04 12.01 -7.10
C VAL A 61 -9.04 12.06 -8.24
N LYS A 62 -9.00 13.12 -9.05
CA LYS A 62 -9.88 13.22 -10.24
C LYS A 62 -9.39 12.25 -11.32
N PRO A 63 -10.28 11.56 -12.05
CA PRO A 63 -9.90 10.75 -13.20
C PRO A 63 -9.04 11.52 -14.20
N GLY A 64 -7.94 10.91 -14.62
CA GLY A 64 -6.98 11.52 -15.56
C GLY A 64 -6.07 12.60 -14.94
N ALA A 65 -6.13 12.83 -13.63
CA ALA A 65 -5.18 13.72 -12.96
C ALA A 65 -3.74 13.18 -13.10
N ARG A 66 -2.78 14.09 -13.29
CA ARG A 66 -1.37 13.72 -13.27
C ARG A 66 -0.95 13.40 -11.83
N ILE A 67 -0.39 12.20 -11.64
CA ILE A 67 0.14 11.72 -10.35
C ILE A 67 1.65 11.60 -10.44
N PHE A 68 2.35 12.39 -9.64
CA PHE A 68 3.79 12.28 -9.45
C PHE A 68 4.08 11.25 -8.38
N LYS A 69 5.04 10.37 -8.62
CA LYS A 69 5.39 9.25 -7.74
C LYS A 69 6.83 9.40 -7.31
N PHE A 70 7.07 9.17 -6.03
CA PHE A 70 8.39 9.24 -5.44
C PHE A 70 8.60 8.06 -4.52
N VAL A 71 9.66 7.30 -4.72
CA VAL A 71 10.08 6.26 -3.78
C VAL A 71 10.67 6.95 -2.57
N VAL A 72 10.06 6.80 -1.39
CA VAL A 72 10.53 7.44 -0.15
C VAL A 72 11.23 6.45 0.78
N GLN A 73 10.98 5.15 0.61
CA GLN A 73 11.67 4.10 1.35
C GLN A 73 11.87 2.90 0.43
N GLN A 74 13.11 2.43 0.31
CA GLN A 74 13.46 1.24 -0.48
C GLN A 74 12.88 -0.04 0.16
N PRO A 75 12.70 -1.13 -0.61
CA PRO A 75 12.21 -2.39 -0.09
C PRO A 75 13.06 -2.94 1.06
N VAL A 76 12.40 -3.36 2.13
CA VAL A 76 13.00 -4.03 3.29
C VAL A 76 12.33 -5.39 3.49
N GLY A 77 13.03 -6.34 4.11
CA GLY A 77 12.54 -7.70 4.31
C GLY A 77 13.08 -8.70 3.28
N VAL A 78 12.51 -9.91 3.27
CA VAL A 78 12.92 -11.00 2.39
C VAL A 78 12.06 -11.05 1.12
N PRO A 79 12.62 -11.43 -0.05
CA PRO A 79 11.85 -11.53 -1.30
C PRO A 79 10.56 -12.34 -1.14
N GLY A 80 9.47 -11.85 -1.73
CA GLY A 80 8.11 -12.39 -1.59
C GLY A 80 7.35 -11.89 -0.36
N SER A 81 7.99 -11.06 0.47
CA SER A 81 7.38 -10.43 1.66
C SER A 81 7.96 -9.05 1.97
N ARG A 82 8.64 -8.43 0.99
CA ARG A 82 9.23 -7.10 1.21
C ARG A 82 8.14 -6.05 1.33
N ALA A 83 8.46 -4.97 2.05
CA ALA A 83 7.62 -3.78 2.06
C ALA A 83 8.43 -2.55 1.66
N TRP A 84 7.79 -1.60 0.99
CA TRP A 84 8.38 -0.31 0.62
C TRP A 84 7.34 0.81 0.67
N ARG A 85 7.79 2.06 0.60
CA ARG A 85 6.89 3.22 0.62
C ARG A 85 7.16 4.19 -0.51
N GLU A 86 6.07 4.70 -1.04
CA GLU A 86 6.08 5.75 -2.06
C GLU A 86 5.20 6.92 -1.63
N MET A 87 5.59 8.13 -2.00
CA MET A 87 4.76 9.32 -1.90
C MET A 87 4.17 9.62 -3.26
N TRP A 88 2.85 9.65 -3.35
CA TRP A 88 2.11 9.95 -4.57
C TRP A 88 1.41 11.29 -4.41
N ILE A 89 1.60 12.18 -5.37
CA ILE A 89 1.12 13.57 -5.31
C ILE A 89 0.23 13.81 -6.53
N ALA A 90 -1.05 14.06 -6.29
CA ALA A 90 -2.04 14.34 -7.32
C ALA A 90 -2.36 15.84 -7.38
N ASP A 91 -2.36 16.38 -8.60
CA ASP A 91 -2.63 17.78 -8.92
C ASP A 91 -1.69 18.81 -8.24
N PRO A 92 -0.45 18.99 -8.76
CA PRO A 92 0.50 19.96 -8.19
C PRO A 92 0.16 21.42 -8.53
N LYS A 93 -0.91 21.71 -9.29
CA LYS A 93 -1.29 23.07 -9.71
C LYS A 93 -2.38 23.69 -8.83
N GLY A 94 -2.78 23.00 -7.75
CA GLY A 94 -3.77 23.44 -6.75
C GLY A 94 -3.45 22.92 -5.34
N ALA A 95 -4.49 22.65 -4.52
CA ALA A 95 -4.35 21.99 -3.21
C ALA A 95 -3.97 20.51 -3.42
N ALA A 96 -2.69 20.26 -3.67
CA ALA A 96 -2.17 18.95 -4.03
C ALA A 96 -2.47 17.92 -2.93
N ASN A 97 -3.22 16.88 -3.28
CA ASN A 97 -3.43 15.75 -2.39
C ASN A 97 -2.17 14.88 -2.39
N ARG A 98 -1.62 14.65 -1.20
CA ARG A 98 -0.43 13.84 -1.00
C ARG A 98 -0.83 12.55 -0.32
N PHE A 99 -0.30 11.44 -0.79
CA PHE A 99 -0.61 10.11 -0.27
C PHE A 99 0.67 9.36 -0.02
N LEU A 100 0.81 8.83 1.19
CA LEU A 100 1.81 7.82 1.47
C LEU A 100 1.20 6.46 1.13
N ILE A 101 1.79 5.80 0.14
CA ILE A 101 1.43 4.45 -0.27
C ILE A 101 2.44 3.50 0.34
N THR A 102 1.95 2.51 1.09
CA THR A 102 2.78 1.38 1.54
C THR A 102 2.44 0.17 0.70
N PHE A 103 3.44 -0.37 0.02
CA PHE A 103 3.31 -1.61 -0.74
C PHE A 103 3.95 -2.76 0.05
N THR A 104 3.33 -3.93 0.01
CA THR A 104 3.81 -5.14 0.68
C THR A 104 3.71 -6.32 -0.29
N GLU A 105 4.81 -6.99 -0.59
CA GLU A 105 4.81 -8.20 -1.40
C GLU A 105 3.95 -9.29 -0.73
N ALA A 106 3.10 -9.95 -1.53
CA ALA A 106 2.19 -11.01 -1.13
C ALA A 106 2.54 -12.31 -1.88
N GLY A 107 3.82 -12.68 -1.84
CA GLY A 107 4.41 -13.73 -2.68
C GLY A 107 5.23 -13.18 -3.85
N LEU A 108 5.79 -14.08 -4.66
CA LEU A 108 6.63 -13.69 -5.79
C LEU A 108 5.79 -13.05 -6.89
N GLY A 109 6.07 -11.78 -7.21
CA GLY A 109 5.43 -11.05 -8.30
C GLY A 109 4.06 -10.46 -7.96
N ALA A 110 3.60 -10.58 -6.71
CA ALA A 110 2.37 -9.98 -6.22
C ALA A 110 2.67 -9.02 -5.05
N ALA A 111 1.89 -7.95 -4.93
CA ALA A 111 1.93 -7.08 -3.77
C ALA A 111 0.54 -6.51 -3.48
N ASP A 112 0.30 -6.16 -2.24
CA ASP A 112 -0.84 -5.37 -1.78
C ASP A 112 -0.40 -3.91 -1.55
N PHE A 113 -1.38 -3.02 -1.42
CA PHE A 113 -1.14 -1.62 -1.12
C PHE A 113 -2.06 -1.08 -0.03
N GLN A 114 -1.56 -0.09 0.71
CA GLN A 114 -2.31 0.69 1.69
C GLN A 114 -2.11 2.17 1.41
N ILE A 115 -3.20 2.93 1.44
CA ILE A 115 -3.22 4.37 1.13
C ILE A 115 -3.41 5.15 2.42
N GLN A 116 -2.46 6.04 2.72
CA GLN A 116 -2.58 7.00 3.81
C GLN A 116 -2.55 8.44 3.25
N PRO A 117 -3.67 9.18 3.30
CA PRO A 117 -3.69 10.60 2.98
C PRO A 117 -2.80 11.40 3.95
N MET A 118 -2.03 12.33 3.39
CA MET A 118 -1.11 13.22 4.12
C MET A 118 -1.69 14.63 4.11
N LYS A 119 -1.83 15.24 5.28
CA LYS A 119 -2.26 16.64 5.44
C LYS A 119 -1.10 17.61 5.21
#